data_AF-A0ABD0NPX4-F1
#
_entry.id   AF-A0ABD0NPX4-F1
#
_cell.length_a   1.000
_cell.length_b   1.000
_cell.length_c   1.000
_cell.angle_alpha   90.00
_cell.angle_beta   90.00
_cell.angle_gamma   90.00
#
_symmetry.space_group_name_H-M   'P 1'
#
loop_
_entity.id
_entity.type
_entity.pdbx_description
1 polymer ?
#
loop_
_entity_poly.entity_id
_entity_poly.type
_entity_poly.pdbx_seq_one_letter_code
_entity_poly.pdbx_strand_id
1 'polypeptide(L)' 'MNDTGCASLTFSTSTFFNTKFENNLQDAFLVNVNVTEEGTDVVMLKSTTVSITFEVGKVTFVDLPEFFDY' A
#
# COMPACT_ATOMS: atom_id res chain seq x y z
N MET A 1 10.90 -19.44 3.64
CA MET A 1 11.44 -19.22 2.28
C MET A 1 11.41 -20.57 1.61
N ASN A 2 10.90 -20.69 0.38
CA ASN A 2 10.93 -21.96 -0.32
C ASN A 2 12.36 -22.24 -0.83
N ASP A 3 12.59 -23.44 -1.34
CA ASP A 3 13.89 -23.87 -1.86
C ASP A 3 14.39 -23.02 -3.05
N THR A 4 13.53 -22.19 -3.65
CA THR A 4 13.89 -21.25 -4.71
C THR A 4 14.29 -19.86 -4.19
N GLY A 5 14.36 -19.66 -2.88
CA GLY A 5 14.70 -18.36 -2.29
C GLY A 5 13.56 -17.35 -2.25
N CYS A 6 12.31 -17.78 -2.45
CA CYS A 6 11.13 -16.93 -2.45
C CYS A 6 10.33 -17.06 -1.15
N ALA A 7 9.75 -15.96 -0.69
CA ALA A 7 8.77 -15.93 0.38
C ALA A 7 7.61 -15.03 -0.02
N SER A 8 6.39 -15.44 0.31
CA SER A 8 5.18 -14.66 0.07
C SER A 8 4.34 -14.62 1.34
N LEU A 9 3.79 -13.45 1.62
CA LEU A 9 2.95 -13.17 2.77
C LEU A 9 1.74 -12.39 2.27
N THR A 10 0.56 -12.79 2.69
CA THR A 10 -0.70 -12.11 2.37
C THR A 10 -1.28 -11.52 3.64
N PHE A 11 -1.60 -10.23 3.60
CA PHE A 11 -2.25 -9.52 4.69
C PHE A 11 -3.65 -9.10 4.26
N SER A 12 -4.64 -9.28 5.14
CA SER A 12 -5.99 -8.80 4.85
C SER A 12 -6.05 -7.28 5.01
N THR A 13 -6.49 -6.58 3.97
CA THR A 13 -6.66 -5.12 4.01
C THR A 13 -7.72 -4.67 5.02
N SER A 14 -8.72 -5.53 5.31
CA SER A 14 -9.74 -5.27 6.33
C SER A 14 -9.17 -5.12 7.75
N THR A 15 -7.99 -5.67 8.02
CA THR A 15 -7.30 -5.49 9.31
C THR A 15 -6.88 -4.02 9.50
N PHE A 16 -6.60 -3.30 8.42
CA PHE A 16 -6.18 -1.90 8.43
C PHE A 16 -7.35 -0.95 8.17
N PHE A 17 -8.28 -1.33 7.29
CA PHE A 17 -9.49 -0.57 6.95
C PHE A 17 -10.64 -0.88 7.90
N ASN A 18 -10.41 -0.67 9.19
CA ASN A 18 -11.44 -0.81 10.21
C ASN A 18 -11.69 0.52 10.93
N THR A 19 -12.78 0.58 11.69
CA THR A 19 -13.28 1.82 12.31
C THR A 19 -12.33 2.41 13.37
N LYS A 20 -11.39 1.62 13.90
CA LYS A 20 -10.41 2.09 14.90
C LYS A 20 -9.46 3.15 14.34
N PHE A 21 -9.27 3.18 13.03
CA PHE A 21 -8.32 4.06 12.37
C PHE A 21 -8.98 5.14 11.52
N GLU A 22 -10.31 5.31 11.61
CA GLU A 22 -11.08 6.28 10.79
C GLU A 22 -10.50 7.70 10.81
N ASN A 23 -9.99 8.15 11.97
CA ASN A 23 -9.42 9.50 12.12
C ASN A 23 -7.94 9.61 11.70
N ASN A 24 -7.30 8.49 11.36
CA ASN A 24 -5.86 8.43 11.03
C ASN A 24 -5.61 7.56 9.78
N LEU A 25 -6.58 7.55 8.86
CA LEU A 25 -6.44 6.85 7.58
C LEU A 25 -5.27 7.47 6.80
N GLN A 26 -4.28 6.66 6.49
CA GLN A 26 -3.20 7.00 5.57
C GLN A 26 -3.52 6.41 4.20
N ASP A 27 -3.06 7.05 3.14
CA ASP A 27 -3.17 6.62 1.75
C ASP A 27 -1.97 5.76 1.30
N ALA A 28 -1.19 5.26 2.26
CA ALA A 28 -0.04 4.40 1.99
C ALA A 28 0.24 3.39 3.11
N PHE A 29 0.75 2.22 2.72
CA PHE A 29 1.34 1.23 3.61
C PHE A 29 2.87 1.24 3.47
N LEU A 30 3.56 1.49 4.58
CA LEU A 30 5.01 1.27 4.66
C LEU A 30 5.28 -0.19 5.04
N VAL A 31 5.94 -0.93 4.15
CA VAL A 31 6.30 -2.33 4.35
C VAL A 31 7.80 -2.40 4.58
N ASN A 32 8.18 -2.86 5.76
CA ASN A 32 9.58 -3.12 6.13
C ASN A 32 9.79 -4.64 6.24
N VAL A 33 10.78 -5.14 5.51
CA VAL A 33 11.15 -6.56 5.47
C VAL A 33 12.57 -6.72 5.98
N ASN A 34 12.72 -7.68 6.87
CA ASN A 34 14.01 -8.13 7.36
C ASN A 34 14.18 -9.61 6.97
N VAL A 35 15.30 -9.94 6.31
CA VAL A 35 15.71 -11.30 6.00
C VAL A 35 17.02 -11.59 6.71
N THR A 36 17.01 -12.58 7.61
CA THR A 36 18.22 -13.11 8.24
C THR A 36 18.64 -14.37 7.50
N GLU A 37 19.91 -14.44 7.08
CA GLU A 37 20.49 -15.62 6.48
C GLU A 37 20.76 -16.68 7.57
N GLU A 38 20.35 -17.91 7.30
CA GLU A 38 20.53 -19.03 8.22
C GLU A 38 22.02 -19.39 8.34
N GLY A 39 22.55 -19.41 9.56
CA GLY A 39 23.91 -19.86 9.85
C GLY A 39 25.00 -18.78 9.72
N THR A 40 24.68 -17.56 9.29
CA THR A 40 25.67 -16.47 9.15
C THR A 40 25.33 -15.21 9.97
N ASP A 41 24.15 -15.16 10.62
CA ASP A 41 23.60 -13.99 11.31
C ASP A 41 23.55 -12.71 10.46
N VAL A 42 23.73 -12.82 9.14
CA VAL A 42 23.69 -11.70 8.21
C VAL A 42 22.23 -11.28 8.01
N VAL A 43 21.99 -9.97 8.08
CA VAL A 43 20.66 -9.37 8.04
C VAL A 43 20.56 -8.44 6.84
N MET A 44 19.56 -8.64 5.99
CA MET A 44 19.21 -7.74 4.89
C MET A 44 17.88 -7.03 5.17
N LEU A 45 17.89 -5.71 5.09
CA LEU A 45 16.72 -4.86 5.29
C LEU A 45 16.26 -4.26 3.96
N LYS A 46 14.96 -4.31 3.71
CA LYS A 46 14.31 -3.61 2.58
C LYS A 46 13.01 -2.96 3.02
N SER A 47 12.74 -1.80 2.45
CA SER A 47 11.51 -1.06 2.70
C SER A 47 10.86 -0.68 1.37
N THR A 48 9.54 -0.70 1.32
CA THR A 48 8.76 -0.21 0.19
C THR A 48 7.50 0.47 0.69
N THR A 49 7.01 1.46 -0.05
CA THR A 49 5.75 2.13 0.22
C THR A 49 4.74 1.70 -0.85
N VAL A 50 3.57 1.25 -0.40
CA VAL A 50 2.46 0.84 -1.28
C VAL A 50 1.34 1.86 -1.12
N SER A 51 1.07 2.63 -2.17
CA SER A 51 -0.05 3.58 -2.18
C SER A 51 -1.39 2.85 -2.27
N ILE A 52 -2.39 3.40 -1.59
CA ILE A 52 -3.77 2.91 -1.59
C ILE A 52 -4.72 4.06 -1.89
N THR A 53 -5.87 3.74 -2.47
CA THR A 53 -6.92 4.71 -2.76
C THR A 53 -8.26 4.22 -2.25
N PHE A 54 -9.02 5.13 -1.66
CA PHE A 54 -10.42 4.91 -1.29
C PHE A 54 -11.37 5.44 -2.37
N GLU A 55 -10.84 6.07 -3.42
CA GLU A 55 -11.62 6.53 -4.57
C GLU A 55 -11.83 5.37 -5.55
N VAL A 56 -13.09 4.95 -5.70
CA VAL A 56 -13.49 3.99 -6.75
C VAL A 56 -14.29 4.74 -7.81
N GLY A 57 -13.84 4.67 -9.07
CA GLY A 57 -14.57 5.27 -10.19
C GLY A 57 -14.53 6.80 -10.22
N LYS A 58 -13.36 7.40 -10.02
CA LYS A 58 -13.16 8.84 -10.15
C LYS A 58 -13.47 9.30 -11.57
N VAL A 59 -14.45 10.20 -11.71
CA VAL A 59 -14.76 10.87 -12.97
C VAL A 59 -14.17 12.27 -12.93
N THR A 60 -13.59 12.70 -14.04
CA THR A 60 -13.11 14.07 -14.20
C THR A 60 -13.82 14.69 -15.38
N PHE A 61 -14.22 15.94 -15.24
CA PHE A 61 -14.72 16.71 -16.36
C PHE A 61 -13.53 17.20 -17.18
N VAL A 62 -13.53 16.88 -18.47
CA VAL A 62 -12.54 17.36 -19.43
C VAL A 62 -13.22 18.37 -20.35
N ASP A 63 -12.49 19.41 -20.73
CA ASP A 63 -12.89 20.39 -21.75
C ASP A 63 -14.23 21.10 -21.48
N LEU A 64 -14.57 21.34 -20.21
CA LEU A 64 -15.72 22.19 -19.87
C LEU A 64 -15.37 23.67 -20.03
N PRO A 65 -16.27 24.48 -20.61
CA PRO A 65 -16.11 25.93 -20.59
C PRO A 65 -16.19 26.45 -19.15
N GLU A 66 -15.35 27.42 -18.79
CA GLU A 66 -15.39 28.05 -17.46
C GLU A 66 -16.71 28.80 -17.20
N PHE A 67 -17.35 29.28 -18.25
CA PHE A 67 -18.59 30.05 -18.18
C PHE A 67 -19.57 29.57 -19.26
N PHE A 68 -20.85 29.51 -18.92
CA PHE A 68 -21.95 29.27 -19.87
C PHE A 68 -22.65 30.61 -20.13
N ASP A 69 -22.67 31.06 -21.38
CA ASP A 69 -23.45 32.23 -21.78
C ASP A 69 -24.95 31.87 -21.84
N TYR A 70 -25.80 32.76 -21.31
CA TYR A 70 -27.26 32.60 -21.19
C TYR A 70 -28.00 33.29 -22.33
#